data_AF-A0A3D2TK09-F1
#
_entry.id   AF-A0A3D2TK09-F1
#
_cell.length_a   1.000
_cell.length_b   1.000
_cell.length_c   1.000
_cell.angle_alpha   90.00
_cell.angle_beta   90.00
_cell.angle_gamma   90.00
#
_symmetry.space_group_name_H-M   'P 1'
#
loop_
_entity.id
_entity.type
_entity.pdbx_description
1 polymer ?
#
loop_
_entity_poly.entity_id
_entity_poly.type
_entity_poly.pdbx_seq_one_letter_code
_entity_poly.pdbx_strand_id
1 'polypeptide(L)'
;MAEVVDVICWHPYQWEVAPEESYPIPYKQEKKSPYPSYRAQVAAIREAARRHGFKGDEYHANETTWVSPYPAPDIGVPGGPVSEMTKAKYVARTIALHTDMGIPVYYNETWNTGIVLWDVSLLRATHSADPQSPVWPQPAYYSLRTMATLTDGVSPRGYAAEVRELDAPYETCRLVQADGARLFGVWQTQRAEDLCTPKPARIIFPDFVAKKVVGIDTLNGVEQDLEFRVTSKGTVIKNLLVPDYPILLRVSR
;
A
#
# COMPACT_ATOMS: atom_id res chain seq x y z
N MET A 1 -34.39 3.69 -4.84
CA MET A 1 -33.93 4.69 -3.85
C MET A 1 -32.45 4.48 -3.58
N ALA A 2 -31.63 5.32 -4.21
CA ALA A 2 -30.26 5.74 -3.86
C ALA A 2 -29.85 6.75 -4.95
N GLU A 3 -30.65 7.80 -5.13
CA GLU A 3 -30.41 8.90 -6.10
C GLU A 3 -29.70 10.10 -5.46
N VAL A 4 -29.30 9.96 -4.19
CA VAL A 4 -28.75 11.05 -3.37
C VAL A 4 -27.31 10.79 -2.90
N VAL A 5 -26.68 9.71 -3.38
CA VAL A 5 -25.31 9.33 -2.99
C VAL A 5 -24.47 9.15 -4.25
N ASP A 6 -23.46 10.01 -4.40
CA ASP A 6 -22.51 9.96 -5.51
C ASP A 6 -21.30 9.06 -5.18
N VAL A 7 -20.90 9.03 -3.90
CA VAL A 7 -19.69 8.34 -3.43
C VAL A 7 -20.00 7.50 -2.20
N ILE A 8 -19.45 6.30 -2.14
CA ILE A 8 -19.41 5.48 -0.91
C ILE A 8 -18.02 5.57 -0.29
N CYS A 9 -17.94 5.93 0.99
CA CYS A 9 -16.69 6.01 1.72
C CYS A 9 -16.63 5.11 2.96
N TRP A 10 -15.42 4.72 3.35
CA TRP A 10 -15.13 4.02 4.59
C TRP A 10 -13.72 4.32 5.08
N HIS A 11 -13.48 4.01 6.35
CA HIS A 11 -12.16 4.13 6.99
C HIS A 11 -11.53 2.75 7.14
N PRO A 12 -10.60 2.32 6.27
CA PRO A 12 -9.92 1.04 6.41
C PRO A 12 -8.82 1.05 7.47
N TYR A 13 -9.19 1.26 8.73
CA TYR A 13 -8.27 1.11 9.84
C TYR A 13 -7.90 -0.36 10.04
N GLN A 14 -6.66 -0.70 9.66
CA GLN A 14 -6.05 -2.02 9.83
C GLN A 14 -5.20 -2.10 11.11
N TRP A 15 -5.06 -0.99 11.85
CA TRP A 15 -4.47 -0.95 13.18
C TRP A 15 -3.05 -1.52 13.20
N GLU A 16 -2.79 -2.65 13.87
CA GLU A 16 -1.45 -3.23 13.97
C GLU A 16 -1.16 -4.28 12.88
N VAL A 17 -2.15 -4.67 12.07
CA VAL A 17 -1.97 -5.74 11.07
C VAL A 17 -1.60 -5.20 9.69
N ALA A 18 -1.20 -6.10 8.80
CA ALA A 18 -0.83 -5.74 7.43
C ALA A 18 -2.04 -5.27 6.60
N PRO A 19 -1.86 -4.37 5.60
CA PRO A 19 -2.96 -3.82 4.81
C PRO A 19 -3.79 -4.86 4.05
N GLU A 20 -3.19 -6.00 3.71
CA GLU A 20 -3.84 -7.08 2.96
C GLU A 20 -4.73 -7.95 3.85
N GLU A 21 -4.47 -7.94 5.16
CA GLU A 21 -5.24 -8.71 6.13
C GLU A 21 -6.65 -8.16 6.30
N SER A 22 -7.56 -9.04 6.67
CA SER A 22 -8.92 -8.68 6.99
C SER A 22 -9.03 -8.39 8.49
N TYR A 23 -9.08 -7.11 8.88
CA TYR A 23 -9.23 -6.79 10.31
C TYR A 23 -10.59 -7.30 10.85
N PRO A 24 -10.61 -7.92 12.05
CA PRO A 24 -11.85 -8.31 12.72
C PRO A 24 -12.70 -7.09 13.07
N ILE A 25 -14.04 -7.21 12.97
CA ILE A 25 -14.97 -6.11 13.25
C ILE A 25 -14.92 -5.82 14.77
N PRO A 26 -14.34 -4.68 15.23
CA PRO A 26 -14.07 -4.47 16.65
C PRO A 26 -15.36 -4.49 17.50
N TYR A 27 -16.46 -4.00 16.93
CA TYR A 27 -17.74 -3.89 17.64
C TYR A 27 -18.45 -5.23 17.89
N LYS A 28 -18.07 -6.30 17.18
CA LYS A 28 -18.72 -7.62 17.32
C LYS A 28 -17.98 -8.60 18.22
N GLN A 29 -16.81 -8.22 18.78
CA GLN A 29 -15.93 -9.13 19.53
C GLN A 29 -15.56 -10.41 18.75
N GLU A 30 -15.73 -10.42 17.43
CA GLU A 30 -15.38 -11.54 16.56
C GLU A 30 -13.86 -11.59 16.43
N LYS A 31 -13.23 -12.72 16.80
CA LYS A 31 -11.77 -12.87 16.75
C LYS A 31 -11.20 -12.98 15.33
N LYS A 32 -12.05 -13.16 14.31
CA LYS A 32 -11.64 -13.30 12.91
C LYS A 32 -12.65 -12.62 11.99
N SER A 33 -12.15 -11.87 11.02
CA SER A 33 -12.99 -11.32 9.96
C SER A 33 -13.62 -12.45 9.13
N PRO A 34 -14.90 -12.34 8.71
CA PRO A 34 -15.52 -13.34 7.82
C PRO A 34 -14.95 -13.29 6.40
N TYR A 35 -14.11 -12.30 6.08
CA TYR A 35 -13.51 -12.13 4.77
C TYR A 35 -12.06 -12.65 4.77
N PRO A 36 -11.61 -13.36 3.72
CA PRO A 36 -10.27 -13.92 3.67
C PRO A 36 -9.15 -12.89 3.46
N SER A 37 -9.48 -11.67 3.02
CA SER A 37 -8.54 -10.57 2.82
C SER A 37 -9.25 -9.23 2.78
N TYR A 38 -8.50 -8.13 2.87
CA TYR A 38 -9.05 -6.78 2.68
C TYR A 38 -9.69 -6.59 1.30
N ARG A 39 -9.08 -7.12 0.23
CA ARG A 39 -9.68 -7.09 -1.12
C ARG A 39 -11.06 -7.76 -1.14
N ALA A 40 -11.22 -8.87 -0.42
CA ALA A 40 -12.52 -9.54 -0.32
C ALA A 40 -13.53 -8.70 0.48
N GLN A 41 -13.10 -7.95 1.50
CA GLN A 41 -13.95 -6.97 2.19
C GLN A 41 -14.43 -5.88 1.24
N VAL A 42 -13.52 -5.28 0.47
CA VAL A 42 -13.85 -4.22 -0.50
C VAL A 42 -14.78 -4.74 -1.60
N ALA A 43 -14.57 -5.95 -2.09
CA ALA A 43 -15.47 -6.60 -3.04
C ALA A 43 -16.88 -6.78 -2.45
N ALA A 44 -16.99 -7.18 -1.19
CA ALA A 44 -18.26 -7.30 -0.50
C ALA A 44 -18.96 -5.96 -0.26
N ILE A 45 -18.21 -4.88 0.01
CA ILE A 45 -18.75 -3.52 0.10
C ILE A 45 -19.36 -3.11 -1.24
N ARG A 46 -18.65 -3.30 -2.36
CA ARG A 46 -19.14 -3.00 -3.72
C ARG A 46 -20.40 -3.78 -4.05
N GLU A 47 -20.40 -5.08 -3.77
CA GLU A 47 -21.52 -5.97 -4.02
C GLU A 47 -22.75 -5.59 -3.17
N ALA A 48 -22.56 -5.29 -1.88
CA ALA A 48 -23.63 -4.79 -1.02
C ALA A 48 -24.19 -3.45 -1.52
N ALA A 49 -23.33 -2.51 -1.89
CA ALA A 49 -23.74 -1.22 -2.44
C ALA A 49 -24.62 -1.38 -3.67
N ARG A 50 -24.19 -2.19 -4.65
CA ARG A 50 -24.96 -2.48 -5.88
C ARG A 50 -26.31 -3.13 -5.56
N ARG A 51 -26.33 -4.12 -4.67
CA ARG A 51 -27.56 -4.79 -4.23
C ARG A 51 -28.58 -3.82 -3.61
N HIS A 52 -28.10 -2.80 -2.91
CA HIS A 52 -28.94 -1.76 -2.31
C HIS A 52 -29.24 -0.59 -3.27
N GLY A 53 -28.89 -0.72 -4.55
CA GLY A 53 -29.28 0.22 -5.59
C GLY A 53 -28.32 1.39 -5.81
N PHE A 54 -27.11 1.34 -5.26
CA PHE A 54 -26.07 2.34 -5.58
C PHE A 54 -25.72 2.28 -7.07
N LYS A 55 -25.99 3.37 -7.78
CA LYS A 55 -25.75 3.49 -9.21
C LYS A 55 -24.39 4.10 -9.55
N GLY A 56 -23.79 4.86 -8.64
CA GLY A 56 -22.45 5.43 -8.80
C GLY A 56 -21.35 4.37 -8.94
N ASP A 57 -20.17 4.83 -9.29
CA ASP A 57 -18.94 4.03 -9.45
C ASP A 57 -17.79 4.54 -8.56
N GLU A 58 -18.02 5.61 -7.80
CA GLU A 58 -17.03 6.23 -6.93
C GLU A 58 -17.03 5.62 -5.52
N TYR A 59 -15.83 5.23 -5.08
CA TYR A 59 -15.57 4.60 -3.79
C TYR A 59 -14.29 5.19 -3.20
N HIS A 60 -14.34 5.71 -1.98
CA HIS A 60 -13.17 6.35 -1.33
C HIS A 60 -12.83 5.66 0.00
N ALA A 61 -11.54 5.38 0.21
CA ALA A 61 -11.02 5.03 1.52
C ALA A 61 -10.48 6.30 2.21
N ASN A 62 -11.35 7.03 2.88
CA ASN A 62 -11.06 8.42 3.28
C ASN A 62 -10.19 8.57 4.53
N GLU A 63 -9.91 7.49 5.27
CA GLU A 63 -8.93 7.51 6.36
C GLU A 63 -8.24 6.16 6.53
N THR A 64 -6.91 6.15 6.45
CA THR A 64 -6.06 5.02 6.81
C THR A 64 -4.90 5.51 7.67
N THR A 65 -4.45 4.71 8.63
CA THR A 65 -3.28 5.05 9.45
C THR A 65 -2.68 3.85 10.17
N TRP A 66 -1.44 4.02 10.59
CA TRP A 66 -0.77 3.19 11.58
C TRP A 66 -0.09 4.11 12.59
N VAL A 67 -0.03 3.67 13.85
CA VAL A 67 0.49 4.49 14.95
C VAL A 67 1.89 4.04 15.35
N SER A 68 2.81 5.00 15.46
CA SER A 68 4.22 4.74 15.80
C SER A 68 4.72 5.65 16.92
N PRO A 69 4.04 5.68 18.09
CA PRO A 69 4.34 6.65 19.14
C PRO A 69 5.79 6.54 19.63
N TYR A 70 6.42 7.69 19.86
CA TYR A 70 7.77 7.78 20.40
C TYR A 70 7.84 8.83 21.53
N PRO A 71 8.32 8.46 22.73
CA PRO A 71 8.65 7.09 23.14
C PRO A 71 7.40 6.19 23.11
N ALA A 72 7.62 4.88 23.00
CA ALA A 72 6.52 3.92 23.09
C ALA A 72 5.84 4.07 24.47
N PRO A 73 4.51 4.24 24.52
CA PRO A 73 3.81 4.46 25.78
C PRO A 73 3.72 3.16 26.59
N ASP A 74 3.77 3.29 27.91
CA ASP A 74 3.54 2.16 28.85
C ASP A 74 2.07 1.68 28.84
N ILE A 75 1.18 2.50 28.29
CA ILE A 75 -0.24 2.20 28.09
C ILE A 75 -0.49 1.79 26.64
N GLY A 76 -1.40 0.85 26.42
CA GLY A 76 -1.81 0.46 25.07
C GLY A 76 -2.39 1.64 24.30
N VAL A 77 -2.02 1.76 23.02
CA VAL A 77 -2.57 2.77 22.12
C VAL A 77 -3.71 2.18 21.30
N PRO A 78 -4.78 2.93 21.02
CA PRO A 78 -5.82 2.47 20.09
C PRO A 78 -5.18 2.11 18.76
N GLY A 79 -5.26 0.81 18.43
CA GLY A 79 -4.66 0.26 17.22
C GLY A 79 -3.37 -0.51 17.37
N GLY A 80 -2.73 -0.51 18.53
CA GLY A 80 -1.45 -1.18 18.76
C GLY A 80 -0.28 -0.45 18.07
N PRO A 81 0.85 -0.22 18.76
CA PRO A 81 1.97 0.49 18.17
C PRO A 81 2.69 -0.40 17.15
N VAL A 82 3.08 0.19 16.03
CA VAL A 82 4.06 -0.37 15.10
C VAL A 82 5.32 0.48 15.11
N SER A 83 6.43 -0.05 14.62
CA SER A 83 7.62 0.77 14.39
C SER A 83 7.39 1.79 13.27
N GLU A 84 8.21 2.84 13.22
CA GLU A 84 8.16 3.84 12.14
C GLU A 84 8.39 3.24 10.75
N MET A 85 9.26 2.23 10.67
CA MET A 85 9.53 1.51 9.42
C MET A 85 8.35 0.64 9.01
N THR A 86 7.71 -0.05 9.96
CA THR A 86 6.49 -0.82 9.70
C THR A 86 5.38 0.09 9.18
N LYS A 87 5.16 1.25 9.84
CA LYS A 87 4.21 2.27 9.40
C LYS A 87 4.48 2.73 7.96
N ALA A 88 5.74 3.04 7.63
CA ALA A 88 6.11 3.44 6.27
C ALA A 88 5.84 2.36 5.22
N LYS A 89 6.20 1.11 5.51
CA LYS A 89 5.96 -0.04 4.62
C LYS A 89 4.46 -0.28 4.41
N TYR A 90 3.67 -0.18 5.47
CA TYR A 90 2.22 -0.33 5.37
C TYR A 90 1.54 0.81 4.62
N VAL A 91 2.04 2.04 4.74
CA VAL A 91 1.61 3.14 3.85
C VAL A 91 1.88 2.78 2.39
N ALA A 92 3.09 2.33 2.05
CA ALA A 92 3.42 1.94 0.68
C ALA A 92 2.48 0.86 0.13
N ARG A 93 2.33 -0.23 0.90
CA ARG A 93 1.43 -1.35 0.57
C ARG A 93 -0.01 -0.88 0.38
N THR A 94 -0.51 -0.01 1.27
CA THR A 94 -1.89 0.50 1.21
C THR A 94 -2.15 1.33 -0.04
N ILE A 95 -1.25 2.26 -0.37
CA ILE A 95 -1.39 3.07 -1.59
C ILE A 95 -1.35 2.16 -2.83
N ALA A 96 -0.42 1.20 -2.90
CA ALA A 96 -0.32 0.27 -4.01
C ALA A 96 -1.59 -0.58 -4.18
N LEU A 97 -2.10 -1.12 -3.08
CA LEU A 97 -3.29 -1.95 -3.01
C LEU A 97 -4.54 -1.18 -3.46
N HIS A 98 -4.73 0.04 -2.97
CA HIS A 98 -5.87 0.90 -3.30
C HIS A 98 -5.84 1.42 -4.73
N THR A 99 -4.65 1.83 -5.21
CA THR A 99 -4.46 2.26 -6.59
C THR A 99 -4.82 1.13 -7.57
N ASP A 100 -4.40 -0.11 -7.27
CA ASP A 100 -4.74 -1.29 -8.06
C ASP A 100 -6.23 -1.61 -8.08
N MET A 101 -6.95 -1.31 -6.99
CA MET A 101 -8.40 -1.46 -6.93
C MET A 101 -9.17 -0.30 -7.58
N GLY A 102 -8.49 0.77 -8.01
CA GLY A 102 -9.10 1.99 -8.51
C GLY A 102 -9.88 2.75 -7.45
N ILE A 103 -9.37 2.76 -6.21
CA ILE A 103 -10.01 3.42 -5.06
C ILE A 103 -9.02 4.47 -4.52
N PRO A 104 -9.35 5.77 -4.55
CA PRO A 104 -8.58 6.77 -3.84
C PRO A 104 -8.50 6.45 -2.34
N VAL A 105 -7.31 6.57 -1.77
CA VAL A 105 -7.06 6.37 -0.34
C VAL A 105 -6.37 7.58 0.25
N TYR A 106 -6.79 7.95 1.45
CA TYR A 106 -6.36 9.16 2.14
C TYR A 106 -5.77 8.80 3.48
N TYR A 107 -4.59 9.34 3.77
CA TYR A 107 -3.90 9.10 5.02
C TYR A 107 -4.47 10.00 6.11
N ASN A 108 -4.81 9.43 7.27
CA ASN A 108 -5.39 10.18 8.38
C ASN A 108 -4.37 11.14 9.00
N GLU A 109 -4.81 12.35 9.35
CA GLU A 109 -4.07 13.31 10.18
C GLU A 109 -2.59 13.53 9.78
N THR A 110 -2.31 13.77 8.49
CA THR A 110 -0.94 13.89 7.94
C THR A 110 -0.01 14.89 8.65
N TRP A 111 -0.57 15.85 9.39
CA TRP A 111 0.13 16.98 9.99
C TRP A 111 0.01 17.09 11.52
N ASN A 112 -0.78 16.23 12.18
CA ASN A 112 -1.10 16.42 13.59
C ASN A 112 0.04 16.02 14.52
N THR A 113 0.89 16.97 14.90
CA THR A 113 2.02 16.74 15.81
C THR A 113 1.67 16.86 17.29
N GLY A 114 0.41 17.18 17.63
CA GLY A 114 -0.02 17.41 19.01
C GLY A 114 -0.42 16.14 19.77
N ILE A 115 -0.75 15.06 19.04
CA ILE A 115 -1.22 13.81 19.64
C ILE A 115 -0.09 12.77 19.64
N VAL A 116 0.87 12.96 20.55
CA VAL A 116 2.10 12.14 20.62
C VAL A 116 1.82 10.67 20.97
N LEU A 117 0.81 10.40 21.80
CA LEU A 117 0.42 9.04 22.20
C LEU A 117 -0.21 8.25 21.05
N TRP A 118 -0.92 8.91 20.16
CA TRP A 118 -1.62 8.30 19.04
C TRP A 118 -1.00 8.84 17.76
N ASP A 119 0.31 8.63 17.60
CA ASP A 119 1.19 9.16 16.55
C ASP A 119 0.77 8.70 15.13
N VAL A 120 -0.41 9.15 14.71
CA VAL A 120 -1.02 8.90 13.40
C VAL A 120 -0.35 9.74 12.32
N SER A 121 0.24 10.88 12.69
CA SER A 121 0.80 11.88 11.78
C SER A 121 2.00 11.39 10.96
N LEU A 122 2.24 12.04 9.81
CA LEU A 122 3.45 11.82 9.02
C LEU A 122 4.62 12.69 9.51
N LEU A 123 4.33 13.62 10.41
CA LEU A 123 5.26 14.56 11.01
C LEU A 123 5.32 14.33 12.53
N ARG A 124 6.48 14.55 13.13
CA ARG A 124 6.68 14.45 14.58
C ARG A 124 7.25 15.74 15.16
N ALA A 125 6.65 16.22 16.25
CA ALA A 125 7.27 17.18 17.16
C ALA A 125 7.79 16.39 18.37
N THR A 126 9.11 16.22 18.48
CA THR A 126 9.71 15.42 19.58
C THR A 126 9.77 16.19 20.90
N HIS A 127 9.79 17.52 20.84
CA HIS A 127 9.78 18.41 21.99
C HIS A 127 9.22 19.78 21.59
N SER A 128 8.58 20.47 22.52
CA SER A 128 8.20 21.87 22.33
C SER A 128 9.40 22.78 22.60
N ALA A 129 9.60 23.78 21.76
CA ALA A 129 10.59 24.83 21.93
C ALA A 129 10.01 26.19 21.55
N ASP A 130 10.50 27.25 22.21
CA ASP A 130 10.14 28.66 22.00
C ASP A 130 11.29 29.37 21.25
N PRO A 131 11.04 30.12 20.15
CA PRO A 131 9.74 30.48 19.56
C PRO A 131 9.16 29.45 18.60
N GLN A 132 9.88 28.39 18.26
CA GLN A 132 9.45 27.43 17.26
C GLN A 132 9.72 26.00 17.71
N SER A 133 8.67 25.19 17.71
CA SER A 133 8.79 23.75 17.95
C SER A 133 9.22 23.05 16.66
N PRO A 134 10.36 22.35 16.64
CA PRO A 134 10.84 21.69 15.43
C PRO A 134 9.95 20.50 15.09
N VAL A 135 9.60 20.39 13.81
CA VAL A 135 8.79 19.30 13.26
C VAL A 135 9.61 18.54 12.24
N TRP A 136 9.67 17.21 12.36
CA TRP A 136 10.46 16.33 11.51
C TRP A 136 9.57 15.35 10.77
N PRO A 137 9.80 15.10 9.46
CA PRO A 137 9.10 14.05 8.73
C PRO A 137 9.49 12.67 9.25
N GLN A 138 8.49 11.81 9.44
CA GLN A 138 8.68 10.40 9.75
C GLN A 138 8.96 9.61 8.45
N PRO A 139 9.52 8.38 8.51
CA PRO A 139 9.71 7.53 7.33
C PRO A 139 8.46 7.37 6.44
N ALA A 140 7.27 7.33 7.05
CA ALA A 140 6.00 7.23 6.34
C ALA A 140 5.70 8.44 5.45
N TYR A 141 6.19 9.64 5.80
CA TYR A 141 6.08 10.83 4.96
C TYR A 141 6.76 10.62 3.62
N TYR A 142 8.01 10.13 3.65
CA TYR A 142 8.80 9.90 2.45
C TYR A 142 8.20 8.79 1.60
N SER A 143 7.72 7.72 2.23
CA SER A 143 7.03 6.64 1.54
C SER A 143 5.74 7.13 0.86
N LEU A 144 4.90 7.90 1.56
CA LEU A 144 3.68 8.47 0.96
C LEU A 144 4.03 9.39 -0.23
N ARG A 145 5.01 10.28 -0.06
CA ARG A 145 5.47 11.17 -1.13
C ARG A 145 5.92 10.39 -2.36
N THR A 146 6.76 9.36 -2.17
CA THR A 146 7.25 8.51 -3.26
C THR A 146 6.10 7.80 -3.95
N MET A 147 5.20 7.18 -3.19
CA MET A 147 4.04 6.49 -3.77
C MET A 147 3.12 7.44 -4.53
N ALA A 148 2.82 8.61 -3.97
CA ALA A 148 1.99 9.62 -4.64
C ALA A 148 2.56 10.01 -6.01
N THR A 149 3.88 10.19 -6.11
CA THR A 149 4.56 10.46 -7.39
C THR A 149 4.48 9.27 -8.34
N LEU A 150 4.71 8.04 -7.84
CA LEU A 150 4.74 6.84 -8.68
C LEU A 150 3.37 6.42 -9.19
N THR A 151 2.31 6.73 -8.42
CA THR A 151 0.92 6.41 -8.77
C THR A 151 0.18 7.58 -9.41
N ASP A 152 0.83 8.72 -9.64
CA ASP A 152 0.18 9.84 -10.30
C ASP A 152 -0.15 9.51 -11.76
N GLY A 153 -1.39 9.79 -12.16
CA GLY A 153 -1.90 9.55 -13.52
C GLY A 153 -1.90 8.08 -13.98
N VAL A 154 -1.64 7.11 -13.09
CA VAL A 154 -1.70 5.68 -13.44
C VAL A 154 -3.13 5.15 -13.32
N SER A 155 -3.47 4.17 -14.14
CA SER A 155 -4.77 3.51 -14.09
C SER A 155 -4.62 2.03 -13.74
N PRO A 156 -5.52 1.47 -12.92
CA PRO A 156 -5.58 0.02 -12.73
C PRO A 156 -6.00 -0.61 -14.06
N ARG A 157 -5.14 -1.46 -14.63
CA ARG A 157 -5.47 -2.20 -15.85
C ARG A 157 -4.91 -3.62 -15.76
N GLY A 158 -5.78 -4.58 -16.03
CA GLY A 158 -5.42 -5.98 -16.06
C GLY A 158 -4.49 -6.28 -17.24
N TYR A 159 -3.19 -6.35 -16.98
CA TYR A 159 -2.27 -7.15 -17.79
C TYR A 159 -1.84 -8.38 -16.99
N ALA A 160 -1.45 -9.42 -17.72
CA ALA A 160 -0.90 -10.61 -17.11
C ALA A 160 0.55 -10.36 -16.67
N ALA A 161 0.85 -10.75 -15.45
CA ALA A 161 2.18 -10.84 -14.89
C ALA A 161 2.21 -12.04 -13.94
N GLU A 162 3.29 -12.81 -13.96
CA GLU A 162 3.44 -13.98 -13.11
C GLU A 162 4.61 -13.79 -12.16
N VAL A 163 4.39 -14.12 -10.89
CA VAL A 163 5.43 -14.27 -9.88
C VAL A 163 5.68 -15.76 -9.69
N ARG A 164 6.92 -16.20 -9.90
CA ARG A 164 7.33 -17.59 -9.69
C ARG A 164 8.50 -17.64 -8.72
N GLU A 165 8.68 -18.78 -8.06
CA GLU A 165 9.83 -19.07 -7.20
C GLU A 165 9.91 -18.20 -5.92
N LEU A 166 8.89 -17.39 -5.66
CA LEU A 166 8.79 -16.63 -4.41
C LEU A 166 8.22 -17.54 -3.31
N ASP A 167 9.07 -17.93 -2.37
CA ASP A 167 8.71 -18.76 -1.22
C ASP A 167 8.13 -17.93 -0.06
N ALA A 168 7.05 -17.20 -0.32
CA ALA A 168 6.28 -16.44 0.67
C ALA A 168 4.88 -16.09 0.14
N PRO A 169 3.89 -15.88 1.01
CA PRO A 169 2.67 -15.16 0.64
C PRO A 169 3.01 -13.77 0.11
N TYR A 170 2.40 -13.39 -1.00
CA TYR A 170 2.68 -12.13 -1.68
C TYR A 170 1.42 -11.50 -2.25
N GLU A 171 1.51 -10.20 -2.52
CA GLU A 171 0.49 -9.42 -3.19
C GLU A 171 1.12 -8.66 -4.36
N THR A 172 0.29 -8.24 -5.31
CA THR A 172 0.71 -7.52 -6.51
C THR A 172 -0.17 -6.31 -6.78
N CYS A 173 0.38 -5.34 -7.50
CA CYS A 173 -0.41 -4.31 -8.18
C CYS A 173 -0.04 -4.24 -9.67
N ARG A 174 -1.02 -3.95 -10.51
CA ARG A 174 -0.91 -3.94 -11.98
C ARG A 174 -1.49 -2.65 -12.53
N LEU A 175 -0.59 -1.72 -12.80
CA LEU A 175 -0.92 -0.35 -13.15
C LEU A 175 -0.36 0.00 -14.54
N VAL A 176 -1.03 0.88 -15.26
CA VAL A 176 -0.59 1.36 -16.57
C VAL A 176 -0.48 2.87 -16.54
N GLN A 177 0.68 3.38 -16.96
CA GLN A 177 0.95 4.81 -17.12
C GLN A 177 0.33 5.33 -18.41
N ALA A 178 0.16 6.65 -18.53
CA ALA A 178 -0.45 7.29 -19.69
C ALA A 178 0.31 7.04 -21.01
N ASP A 179 1.63 6.84 -20.95
CA ASP A 179 2.48 6.48 -22.10
C ASP A 179 2.41 5.00 -22.49
N GLY A 180 1.62 4.19 -21.76
CA GLY A 180 1.47 2.76 -21.97
C GLY A 180 2.51 1.88 -21.28
N ALA A 181 3.46 2.47 -20.53
CA ALA A 181 4.36 1.71 -19.68
C ALA A 181 3.58 0.95 -18.60
N ARG A 182 4.03 -0.26 -18.28
CA ARG A 182 3.46 -1.08 -17.21
C ARG A 182 4.19 -0.79 -15.92
N LEU A 183 3.46 -0.60 -14.83
CA LEU A 183 3.99 -0.43 -13.48
C LEU A 183 3.47 -1.59 -12.63
N PHE A 184 4.34 -2.56 -12.36
CA PHE A 184 4.01 -3.78 -11.62
C PHE A 184 4.62 -3.75 -10.23
N GLY A 185 3.79 -3.85 -9.18
CA GLY A 185 4.28 -4.01 -7.81
C GLY A 185 4.22 -5.46 -7.34
N VAL A 186 5.17 -5.84 -6.50
CA VAL A 186 5.17 -7.13 -5.78
C VAL A 186 5.80 -6.97 -4.40
N TRP A 187 5.24 -7.63 -3.38
CA TRP A 187 5.74 -7.63 -2.00
C TRP A 187 5.25 -8.84 -1.21
N GLN A 188 5.96 -9.19 -0.14
CA GLN A 188 5.56 -10.20 0.85
C GLN A 188 4.46 -9.64 1.76
N THR A 189 3.39 -10.42 2.01
CA THR A 189 2.20 -9.93 2.77
C THR A 189 2.24 -10.22 4.26
N GLN A 190 3.29 -10.88 4.76
CA GLN A 190 3.48 -11.03 6.20
C GLN A 190 3.62 -9.65 6.90
N ARG A 191 3.46 -9.64 8.23
CA ARG A 191 3.73 -8.47 9.06
C ARG A 191 5.07 -7.86 8.67
N ALA A 192 5.09 -6.55 8.44
CA ALA A 192 6.34 -5.89 8.10
C ALA A 192 7.27 -5.83 9.33
N GLU A 193 8.55 -6.01 9.09
CA GLU A 193 9.62 -5.98 10.09
C GLU A 193 10.53 -4.77 9.80
N ASP A 194 11.25 -4.25 10.78
CA ASP A 194 12.20 -3.15 10.52
C ASP A 194 13.30 -3.59 9.54
N LEU A 195 13.84 -4.78 9.78
CA LEU A 195 14.85 -5.43 8.95
C LEU A 195 14.25 -6.66 8.26
N CYS A 196 13.62 -6.44 7.12
CA CYS A 196 13.11 -7.52 6.30
C CYS A 196 14.25 -8.28 5.61
N THR A 197 14.12 -9.60 5.53
CA THR A 197 14.91 -10.42 4.60
C THR A 197 14.15 -10.57 3.28
N PRO A 198 14.60 -9.92 2.18
CA PRO A 198 13.97 -10.07 0.87
C PRO A 198 14.14 -11.49 0.34
N LYS A 199 13.13 -11.99 -0.37
CA LYS A 199 13.16 -13.32 -0.99
C LYS A 199 13.25 -13.20 -2.51
N PRO A 200 14.07 -14.02 -3.19
CA PRO A 200 14.19 -13.95 -4.63
C PRO A 200 12.90 -14.42 -5.31
N ALA A 201 12.56 -13.79 -6.43
CA ALA A 201 11.46 -14.17 -7.29
C ALA A 201 11.84 -14.04 -8.77
N ARG A 202 11.13 -14.80 -9.61
CA ARG A 202 11.13 -14.62 -11.06
C ARG A 202 9.84 -13.94 -11.48
N ILE A 203 9.96 -12.83 -12.20
CA ILE A 203 8.83 -12.07 -12.73
C ILE A 203 8.74 -12.28 -14.24
N ILE A 204 7.54 -12.60 -14.73
CA ILE A 204 7.28 -12.86 -16.14
C ILE A 204 6.16 -11.92 -16.60
N PHE A 205 6.43 -11.15 -17.65
CA PHE A 205 5.42 -10.37 -18.36
C PHE A 205 5.11 -11.07 -19.69
N PRO A 206 4.10 -11.96 -19.73
CA PRO A 206 3.69 -12.63 -20.95
C PRO A 206 3.30 -11.62 -22.03
N ASP A 207 3.60 -11.99 -23.28
CA ASP A 207 3.25 -11.23 -24.49
C ASP A 207 3.69 -9.75 -24.46
N PHE A 208 4.73 -9.45 -23.69
CA PHE A 208 5.31 -8.13 -23.58
C PHE A 208 6.80 -8.17 -23.87
N VAL A 209 7.22 -7.37 -24.84
CA VAL A 209 8.62 -7.20 -25.20
C VAL A 209 9.08 -5.86 -24.63
N ALA A 210 9.79 -5.92 -23.50
CA ALA A 210 10.35 -4.75 -22.88
C ALA A 210 11.61 -4.29 -23.63
N LYS A 211 11.80 -2.97 -23.75
CA LYS A 211 13.09 -2.35 -24.06
C LYS A 211 13.82 -1.87 -22.82
N LYS A 212 13.08 -1.57 -21.75
CA LYS A 212 13.65 -1.16 -20.47
C LYS A 212 12.81 -1.70 -19.31
N VAL A 213 13.51 -2.10 -18.24
CA VAL A 213 12.92 -2.47 -16.96
C VAL A 213 13.66 -1.72 -15.87
N VAL A 214 12.92 -0.95 -15.07
CA VAL A 214 13.45 -0.21 -13.92
C VAL A 214 12.76 -0.72 -12.66
N GLY A 215 13.55 -1.17 -11.69
CA GLY A 215 13.09 -1.46 -10.33
C GLY A 215 13.13 -0.19 -9.50
N ILE A 216 12.10 0.02 -8.68
CA ILE A 216 11.90 1.23 -7.90
C ILE A 216 11.58 0.84 -6.45
N ASP A 217 12.47 1.19 -5.53
CA ASP A 217 12.25 1.05 -4.08
C ASP A 217 11.27 2.13 -3.61
N THR A 218 10.10 1.74 -3.11
CA THR A 218 9.05 2.70 -2.74
C THR A 218 9.29 3.42 -1.41
N LEU A 219 10.25 2.99 -0.59
CA LEU A 219 10.53 3.66 0.68
C LEU A 219 11.36 4.93 0.48
N ASN A 220 12.29 4.91 -0.46
CA ASN A 220 13.23 6.01 -0.70
C ASN A 220 13.16 6.58 -2.13
N GLY A 221 12.50 5.90 -3.07
CA GLY A 221 12.37 6.31 -4.47
C GLY A 221 13.60 5.99 -5.33
N VAL A 222 14.52 5.15 -4.86
CA VAL A 222 15.71 4.76 -5.61
C VAL A 222 15.29 3.91 -6.80
N GLU A 223 15.79 4.30 -7.98
CA GLU A 223 15.59 3.59 -9.24
C GLU A 223 16.84 2.81 -9.63
N GLN A 224 16.65 1.62 -10.18
CA GLN A 224 17.72 0.76 -10.67
C GLN A 224 17.31 0.10 -11.99
N ASP A 225 18.15 0.21 -13.01
CA ASP A 225 17.98 -0.56 -14.24
C ASP A 225 18.17 -2.05 -13.93
N LEU A 226 17.19 -2.87 -14.31
CA LEU A 226 17.21 -4.30 -14.05
C LEU A 226 17.63 -5.08 -15.29
N GLU A 227 18.37 -6.16 -15.07
CA GLU A 227 18.63 -7.14 -16.10
C GLU A 227 17.37 -7.96 -16.40
N PHE A 228 17.03 -8.10 -17.68
CA PHE A 228 15.92 -8.91 -18.13
C PHE A 228 16.28 -9.64 -19.43
N ARG A 229 15.49 -10.67 -19.76
CA ARG A 229 15.58 -11.39 -21.02
C ARG A 229 14.24 -11.38 -21.74
N VAL A 230 14.25 -11.03 -23.01
CA VAL A 230 13.11 -11.26 -23.90
C VAL A 230 13.19 -12.69 -24.41
N THR A 231 12.11 -13.44 -24.25
CA THR A 231 11.96 -14.82 -24.71
C THR A 231 10.73 -14.93 -25.61
N SER A 232 10.51 -16.10 -26.22
CA SER A 232 9.27 -16.36 -26.96
C SER A 232 8.00 -16.25 -26.10
N LYS A 233 8.13 -16.30 -24.77
CA LYS A 233 7.04 -16.17 -23.80
C LYS A 233 6.88 -14.76 -23.24
N GLY A 234 7.64 -13.77 -23.74
CA GLY A 234 7.65 -12.39 -23.23
C GLY A 234 8.89 -12.06 -22.40
N THR A 235 8.78 -11.03 -21.57
CA THR A 235 9.89 -10.48 -20.77
C THR A 235 10.03 -11.20 -19.44
N VAL A 236 11.25 -11.62 -19.10
CA VAL A 236 11.56 -12.33 -17.86
C VAL A 236 12.64 -11.60 -17.08
N ILE A 237 12.35 -11.33 -15.81
CA ILE A 237 13.30 -10.80 -14.81
C ILE A 237 13.60 -11.94 -13.84
N LYS A 238 14.88 -12.22 -13.62
CA LYS A 238 15.32 -13.28 -12.70
C LYS A 238 15.85 -12.67 -11.42
N ASN A 239 15.68 -13.40 -10.31
CA ASN A 239 16.27 -13.07 -9.01
C ASN A 239 15.92 -11.66 -8.52
N LEU A 240 14.70 -11.19 -8.76
CA LEU A 240 14.20 -9.97 -8.13
C LEU A 240 14.06 -10.22 -6.63
N LEU A 241 14.73 -9.42 -5.81
CA LEU A 241 14.60 -9.50 -4.35
C LEU A 241 13.30 -8.82 -3.93
N VAL A 242 12.33 -9.59 -3.42
CA VAL A 242 11.02 -9.11 -3.01
C VAL A 242 11.00 -8.95 -1.48
N PRO A 243 10.88 -7.73 -0.93
CA PRO A 243 10.81 -7.47 0.50
C PRO A 243 9.35 -7.48 0.97
N ASP A 244 9.14 -7.08 2.21
CA ASP A 244 7.85 -6.89 2.88
C ASP A 244 7.28 -5.47 2.64
N TYR A 245 7.54 -4.88 1.49
CA TYR A 245 6.91 -3.65 1.00
C TYR A 245 7.00 -3.64 -0.53
N PRO A 246 6.18 -2.84 -1.23
CA PRO A 246 6.15 -2.88 -2.68
C PRO A 246 7.51 -2.48 -3.26
N ILE A 247 8.03 -3.30 -4.17
CA ILE A 247 8.97 -2.79 -5.18
C ILE A 247 8.18 -2.67 -6.46
N LEU A 248 8.27 -1.52 -7.12
CA LEU A 248 7.59 -1.30 -8.39
C LEU A 248 8.57 -1.54 -9.55
N LEU A 249 8.09 -2.23 -10.58
CA LEU A 249 8.80 -2.46 -11.82
C LEU A 249 8.13 -1.63 -12.90
N ARG A 250 8.83 -0.64 -13.42
CA ARG A 250 8.41 0.09 -14.61
C ARG A 250 8.98 -0.60 -15.84
N VAL A 251 8.09 -1.11 -16.69
CA VAL A 251 8.40 -1.94 -17.86
C VAL A 251 7.89 -1.24 -19.11
N SER A 252 8.80 -0.75 -19.94
CA SER A 252 8.49 0.05 -21.13
C SER A 252 8.94 -0.64 -22.42
N ARG A 253 8.30 -0.25 -23.53
CA ARG A 253 8.59 -0.70 -24.90
C ARG A 253 9.59 0.21 -25.61
#